data_AF-A0ABD0RT93-F1
#
_entry.id   AF-A0ABD0RT93-F1
#
_cell.length_a   1.000
_cell.length_b   1.000
_cell.length_c   1.000
_cell.angle_alpha   90.00
_cell.angle_beta   90.00
_cell.angle_gamma   90.00
#
_symmetry.space_group_name_H-M   'P 1'
#
loop_
_entity.id
_entity.type
_entity.pdbx_description
1 polymer ?
#
loop_
_entity_poly.entity_id
_entity_poly.type
_entity_poly.pdbx_seq_one_letter_code
_entity_poly.pdbx_strand_id
1 'polypeptide(L)'
;MDLSDSMRSNLENVKNLGTELAKEMQHITKDLRIGFGSFLEKLVTPFILMTPKYLKNPCFPNDCSAPFSYKNVLNLTDDGALFTQEVSKQRTSGNLDSPEAGFDAIVQAAVCT
;
A
#
# COMPACT_ATOMS: atom_id res chain seq x y z
N MET A 1 -2.62 -1.99 2.70
CA MET A 1 -1.45 -1.67 3.53
C MET A 1 -1.27 -0.17 3.58
N ASP A 2 -1.05 0.37 4.77
CA ASP A 2 -0.63 1.77 4.94
C ASP A 2 0.76 1.96 4.31
N LEU A 3 0.91 2.94 3.42
CA LEU A 3 2.18 3.32 2.80
C LEU A 3 2.64 4.73 3.21
N SER A 4 2.20 5.24 4.37
CA SER A 4 2.81 6.40 5.03
C SER A 4 4.32 6.18 5.23
N ASP A 5 5.09 7.26 5.38
CA ASP A 5 6.55 7.15 5.41
C ASP A 5 7.06 6.38 6.64
N SER A 6 6.25 6.37 7.70
CA SER A 6 6.47 5.58 8.91
C SER A 6 6.50 4.07 8.64
N MET A 7 5.83 3.60 7.57
CA MET A 7 5.71 2.19 7.20
C MET A 7 6.84 1.67 6.33
N ARG A 8 7.91 2.45 6.12
CA ARG A 8 9.01 2.09 5.20
C ARG A 8 9.67 0.77 5.56
N SER A 9 10.01 0.53 6.82
CA SER A 9 10.63 -0.73 7.25
C SER A 9 9.67 -1.91 7.14
N ASN A 10 8.39 -1.71 7.45
CA ASN A 10 7.36 -2.74 7.30
C ASN A 10 7.19 -3.14 5.83
N LEU A 11 7.22 -2.18 4.91
CA LEU A 11 7.13 -2.46 3.48
C LEU A 11 8.26 -3.37 3.02
N GLU A 12 9.50 -3.12 3.44
CA GLU A 12 10.64 -3.99 3.11
C GLU A 12 10.46 -5.43 3.62
N ASN A 13 9.84 -5.61 4.79
CA ASN A 13 9.51 -6.95 5.28
C ASN A 13 8.40 -7.62 4.46
N VAL A 14 7.34 -6.88 4.10
CA VAL A 14 6.20 -7.42 3.33
C VAL A 14 6.62 -7.82 1.92
N LYS A 15 7.61 -7.13 1.33
CA LYS A 15 8.21 -7.55 0.05
C LYS A 15 8.75 -8.97 0.08
N ASN A 16 9.26 -9.43 1.22
CA ASN A 16 9.78 -10.79 1.39
C ASN A 16 8.69 -11.79 1.81
N LEU A 17 7.60 -11.31 2.42
CA LEU A 17 6.58 -12.16 3.07
C LEU A 17 5.62 -12.84 2.08
N GLY A 18 5.38 -12.29 0.90
CA GLY A 18 4.34 -12.75 -0.03
C GLY A 18 4.43 -14.25 -0.37
N THR A 19 5.64 -14.72 -0.68
CA THR A 19 5.92 -16.13 -0.97
C THR A 19 5.85 -17.02 0.26
N GLU A 20 6.28 -16.52 1.42
CA GLU A 20 6.24 -17.29 2.67
C GLU A 20 4.79 -17.51 3.12
N LEU A 21 3.96 -16.48 3.08
CA LEU A 21 2.55 -16.59 3.40
C LEU A 21 1.84 -17.57 2.47
N ALA A 22 2.08 -17.49 1.16
CA ALA A 22 1.48 -18.43 0.21
C ALA A 22 1.90 -19.88 0.51
N LYS A 23 3.17 -20.10 0.87
CA LYS A 23 3.69 -21.42 1.24
C LYS A 23 3.05 -21.96 2.52
N GLU A 24 2.93 -21.15 3.57
CA GLU A 24 2.29 -21.58 4.83
C GLU A 24 0.79 -21.85 4.65
N MET A 25 0.10 -21.04 3.84
CA MET A 25 -1.31 -21.21 3.56
C MET A 25 -1.63 -22.47 2.75
N GLN A 26 -0.68 -23.00 1.95
CA GLN A 26 -0.83 -24.30 1.27
C GLN A 26 -1.02 -25.47 2.25
N HIS A 27 -0.54 -25.35 3.48
CA HIS A 27 -0.76 -26.36 4.53
C HIS A 27 -2.16 -26.28 5.15
N ILE A 28 -2.90 -25.20 4.90
CA ILE A 28 -4.23 -24.94 5.48
C ILE A 28 -5.33 -25.12 4.43
N THR A 29 -5.14 -24.58 3.21
CA THR A 29 -6.11 -24.62 2.12
C THR A 29 -5.44 -24.92 0.79
N LYS A 30 -6.18 -25.54 -0.13
CA LYS A 30 -5.76 -25.77 -1.52
C LYS A 30 -6.23 -24.67 -2.47
N ASP A 31 -7.14 -23.81 -2.02
CA ASP A 31 -7.68 -22.70 -2.80
C ASP A 31 -7.32 -21.39 -2.10
N LEU A 32 -6.12 -20.90 -2.40
CA LEU A 32 -5.61 -19.63 -1.90
C LEU A 32 -5.60 -18.62 -3.04
N ARG A 33 -6.26 -17.48 -2.80
CA ARG A 33 -6.14 -16.29 -3.65
C ARG A 33 -5.69 -15.12 -2.79
N ILE A 34 -4.70 -14.38 -3.27
CA ILE A 34 -4.10 -13.24 -2.60
C ILE A 34 -4.15 -12.00 -3.50
N GLY A 35 -4.36 -10.84 -2.90
CA GLY A 35 -4.39 -9.55 -3.58
C GLY A 35 -3.68 -8.50 -2.73
N PHE A 36 -3.38 -7.35 -3.31
CA PHE A 36 -2.69 -6.27 -2.62
C PHE A 36 -3.33 -4.92 -2.93
N GLY A 37 -3.60 -4.15 -1.89
CA GLY A 37 -4.04 -2.77 -1.99
C GLY A 37 -3.26 -1.90 -1.03
N SER A 38 -3.04 -0.64 -1.39
CA SER A 38 -2.34 0.34 -0.57
C SER A 38 -3.18 1.60 -0.36
N PHE A 39 -2.93 2.28 0.75
CA PHE A 39 -3.57 3.56 1.06
C PHE A 39 -2.59 4.51 1.75
N LEU A 40 -2.96 5.79 1.75
CA LEU A 40 -2.32 6.84 2.53
C LEU A 40 -3.44 7.78 3.03
N GLU A 41 -3.76 8.86 2.31
CA GLU A 41 -4.62 9.93 2.83
C GLU A 41 -5.39 10.66 1.70
N LYS A 42 -6.46 11.38 2.05
CA LYS A 42 -7.25 12.21 1.14
C LYS A 42 -6.38 13.33 0.56
N LEU A 43 -6.47 13.52 -0.76
CA LEU A 43 -5.66 14.49 -1.52
C LEU A 43 -6.18 15.92 -1.43
N VAL A 44 -6.42 16.39 -0.21
CA VAL A 44 -6.95 17.72 0.09
C VAL A 44 -6.30 18.29 1.34
N THR A 45 -6.27 19.61 1.45
CA THR A 45 -5.87 20.32 2.67
C THR A 45 -6.97 20.15 3.76
N PRO A 46 -6.64 19.97 5.05
CA PRO A 46 -5.33 20.11 5.68
C PRO A 46 -4.45 18.85 5.74
N PHE A 47 -4.89 17.72 5.17
CA PHE A 47 -4.15 16.45 5.27
C PHE A 47 -2.90 16.43 4.38
N ILE A 48 -2.97 17.06 3.20
CA ILE A 48 -1.86 17.18 2.24
C ILE A 48 -1.54 18.65 1.98
N LEU A 49 -0.24 18.96 1.92
CA LEU A 49 0.25 20.26 1.45
C LEU A 49 0.19 20.32 -0.09
N MET A 50 -0.65 21.20 -0.63
CA MET A 50 -0.91 21.27 -2.08
C MET A 50 0.15 22.04 -2.89
N THR A 51 1.32 22.30 -2.31
CA THR A 51 2.41 22.97 -3.05
C THR A 51 2.99 22.03 -4.11
N PRO A 52 3.35 22.51 -5.31
CA PRO A 52 3.89 21.65 -6.36
C PRO A 52 5.15 20.87 -5.96
N LYS A 53 5.94 21.38 -5.00
CA LYS A 53 7.11 20.68 -4.47
C LYS A 53 6.71 19.48 -3.62
N TYR A 54 5.76 19.66 -2.70
CA TYR A 54 5.30 18.60 -1.80
C TYR A 54 4.52 17.51 -2.55
N LEU A 55 3.68 17.88 -3.52
CA LEU A 55 2.96 16.91 -4.36
C LEU A 55 3.89 16.02 -5.19
N LYS A 56 5.12 16.46 -5.49
CA LYS A 56 6.14 15.64 -6.15
C LYS A 56 6.87 14.72 -5.18
N ASN A 57 7.23 15.23 -4.02
CA ASN A 57 7.91 14.48 -2.96
C ASN A 57 7.50 15.03 -1.58
N PRO A 58 6.60 14.34 -0.87
CA PRO A 58 6.14 14.79 0.46
C PRO A 58 7.15 14.51 1.59
N CYS A 59 8.21 13.72 1.34
CA CYS A 59 9.12 13.22 2.40
C CYS A 59 10.49 13.91 2.43
N PHE A 60 10.60 15.13 1.86
CA PHE A 60 11.87 15.87 1.82
C PHE A 60 12.52 15.95 3.22
N PRO A 61 13.84 15.69 3.36
CA PRO A 61 14.85 15.51 2.30
C PRO A 61 14.95 14.11 1.70
N ASN A 62 14.21 13.13 2.21
CA ASN A 62 14.17 11.78 1.64
C ASN A 62 13.27 11.72 0.40
N ASP A 63 13.42 10.66 -0.40
CA ASP A 63 12.60 10.44 -1.59
C ASP A 63 11.49 9.41 -1.35
N CYS A 64 10.25 9.83 -1.57
CA CYS A 64 9.08 8.97 -1.56
C CYS A 64 8.13 9.29 -2.72
N SER A 65 7.10 8.48 -2.91
CA SER A 65 6.11 8.69 -3.97
C SER A 65 5.17 9.83 -3.66
N ALA A 66 4.58 10.42 -4.71
CA ALA A 66 3.50 11.41 -4.58
C ALA A 66 2.33 10.84 -3.75
N PRO A 67 1.64 11.70 -2.97
CA PRO A 67 0.52 11.27 -2.14
C PRO A 67 -0.62 10.69 -2.98
N PHE A 68 -1.36 9.77 -2.39
CA PHE A 68 -2.54 9.14 -2.99
C PHE A 68 -3.53 8.75 -1.89
N SER A 69 -4.79 8.46 -2.25
CA SER A 69 -5.78 7.99 -1.27
C SER A 69 -5.77 6.47 -1.15
N TYR A 70 -6.31 5.76 -2.15
CA TYR A 70 -6.32 4.30 -2.22
C TYR A 70 -5.90 3.84 -3.61
N LYS A 71 -5.16 2.73 -3.68
CA LYS A 71 -4.81 2.03 -4.91
C LYS A 71 -5.03 0.53 -4.71
N ASN A 72 -5.89 -0.03 -5.54
CA ASN A 72 -5.92 -1.47 -5.74
C ASN A 72 -4.74 -1.85 -6.67
N VAL A 73 -3.70 -2.46 -6.10
CA VAL A 73 -2.44 -2.73 -6.81
C VAL A 73 -2.53 -4.07 -7.54
N LEU A 74 -3.11 -5.08 -6.89
CA LEU A 74 -3.25 -6.43 -7.42
C LEU A 74 -4.59 -7.03 -7.00
N ASN A 75 -5.40 -7.39 -7.99
CA ASN A 75 -6.63 -8.17 -7.79
C ASN A 75 -6.31 -9.56 -7.22
N LEU A 76 -7.30 -10.18 -6.57
CA LEU A 76 -7.15 -11.54 -6.04
C LEU A 76 -6.72 -12.53 -7.13
N THR A 77 -5.55 -13.13 -6.94
CA THR A 77 -4.92 -14.10 -7.85
C THR A 77 -4.35 -15.27 -7.07
N ASP A 78 -4.22 -16.42 -7.70
CA ASP A 78 -3.48 -17.58 -7.18
C ASP A 78 -1.96 -17.49 -7.44
N ASP A 79 -1.54 -16.52 -8.25
CA ASP A 79 -0.13 -16.26 -8.55
C ASP A 79 0.57 -15.47 -7.43
N GLY A 80 1.16 -16.22 -6.48
CA GLY A 80 1.96 -15.65 -5.40
C GLY A 80 3.25 -14.95 -5.86
N ALA A 81 3.82 -15.32 -7.02
CA ALA A 81 4.99 -14.65 -7.56
C ALA A 81 4.64 -13.25 -8.08
N LEU A 82 3.47 -13.11 -8.74
CA LEU A 82 2.91 -11.83 -9.13
C LEU A 82 2.66 -10.92 -7.92
N PHE A 83 2.15 -11.48 -6.81
CA PHE A 83 2.02 -10.72 -5.56
C PHE A 83 3.35 -10.15 -5.08
N THR A 84 4.38 -10.99 -4.96
CA THR A 84 5.71 -10.54 -4.54
C THR A 84 6.28 -9.49 -5.48
N GLN A 85 6.11 -9.69 -6.80
CA GLN A 85 6.53 -8.72 -7.81
C GLN A 85 5.83 -7.37 -7.64
N GLU A 86 4.51 -7.34 -7.51
CA GLU A 86 3.75 -6.08 -7.39
C GLU A 86 4.03 -5.34 -6.08
N VAL A 87 4.18 -6.07 -4.97
CA VAL A 87 4.55 -5.49 -3.67
C VAL A 87 5.98 -4.91 -3.72
N SER A 88 6.92 -5.57 -4.41
CA SER A 88 8.31 -5.11 -4.55
C SER A 88 8.43 -3.74 -5.22
N LYS A 89 7.49 -3.41 -6.11
CA LYS A 89 7.43 -2.13 -6.84
C LYS A 89 6.91 -0.97 -5.99
N GLN A 90 6.29 -1.25 -4.84
CA GLN A 90 5.67 -0.23 -4.02
C GLN A 90 6.73 0.59 -3.29
N ARG A 91 6.39 1.86 -3.05
CA ARG A 91 7.20 2.83 -2.30
C ARG A 91 6.29 3.55 -1.31
N THR A 92 6.86 4.00 -0.19
CA THR A 92 6.13 4.85 0.75
C THR A 92 5.83 6.21 0.14
N SER A 93 4.91 6.94 0.78
CA SER A 93 4.52 8.31 0.50
C SER A 93 4.37 9.07 1.84
N GLY A 94 3.81 10.27 1.82
CA GLY A 94 3.67 11.08 3.03
C GLY A 94 2.54 12.11 2.96
N ASN A 95 2.02 12.41 4.12
CA ASN A 95 0.98 13.39 4.46
C ASN A 95 1.41 14.20 5.69
N LEU A 96 0.56 15.12 6.15
CA LEU A 96 0.91 16.09 7.21
C LEU A 96 0.52 15.63 8.62
N ASP A 97 -0.66 15.02 8.76
CA ASP A 97 -1.20 14.57 10.03
C ASP A 97 -0.88 13.09 10.30
N SER A 98 -1.17 12.64 11.53
CA SER A 98 -0.87 11.26 11.95
C SER A 98 -1.98 10.25 11.66
N PRO A 99 -3.28 10.58 11.74
CA PRO A 99 -4.33 9.69 11.26
C PRO A 99 -4.28 9.56 9.73
N GLU A 100 -4.66 8.40 9.23
CA GLU A 100 -4.63 8.08 7.79
C GLU A 100 -6.03 7.70 7.27
N ALA A 101 -6.25 7.78 5.97
CA ALA A 101 -7.54 7.52 5.32
C ALA A 101 -7.84 6.03 5.09
N GLY A 102 -7.45 5.16 6.01
CA GLY A 102 -7.61 3.70 5.85
C GLY A 102 -9.07 3.25 5.63
N PHE A 103 -10.05 4.00 6.14
CA PHE A 103 -11.47 3.66 5.98
C PHE A 103 -11.99 3.85 4.55
N ASP A 104 -11.45 4.82 3.79
CA ASP A 104 -11.79 4.94 2.37
C ASP A 104 -11.37 3.68 1.62
N ALA A 105 -10.16 3.17 1.91
CA ALA A 105 -9.63 1.96 1.30
C ALA A 105 -10.44 0.71 1.68
N ILE A 106 -10.85 0.58 2.95
CA ILE A 106 -11.68 -0.54 3.42
C ILE A 106 -13.02 -0.56 2.70
N VAL A 107 -13.70 0.59 2.59
CA VAL A 107 -15.00 0.67 1.90
C VAL A 107 -14.84 0.29 0.44
N GLN A 108 -13.82 0.82 -0.26
CA GLN A 108 -13.58 0.47 -1.67
C GLN A 108 -13.29 -1.03 -1.84
N ALA A 109 -12.45 -1.61 -0.99
CA ALA A 109 -12.14 -3.04 -1.06
C ALA A 109 -13.35 -3.95 -0.76
N ALA A 110 -14.32 -3.46 0.03
CA ALA A 110 -15.53 -4.22 0.36
C ALA A 110 -16.60 -4.17 -0.72
N VAL A 111 -16.73 -3.04 -1.43
CA VAL A 111 -17.83 -2.83 -2.40
C VAL A 111 -17.44 -3.09 -3.86
N CYS A 112 -16.15 -3.04 -4.20
CA CYS A 112 -15.67 -3.28 -5.56
C CYS A 112 -15.28 -4.75 -5.73
N THR A 113 -16.18 -5.54 -6.35
CA THR A 113 -16.01 -6.99 -6.61
C THR A 113 -15.62 -7.30 -8.05
#